data_AF-A0A533SBZ3-F1
#
_entry.id   AF-A0A533SBZ3-F1
#
_cell.length_a   1.000
_cell.length_b   1.000
_cell.length_c   1.000
_cell.angle_alpha   90.00
_cell.angle_beta   90.00
_cell.angle_gamma   90.00
#
_symmetry.space_group_name_H-M   'P 1'
#
loop_
_entity.id
_entity.type
_entity.pdbx_description
1 polymer ?
#
loop_
_entity_poly.entity_id
_entity_poly.type
_entity_poly.pdbx_seq_one_letter_code
_entity_poly.pdbx_strand_id
1 'polypeptide(L)'
;MTRKIFTLVNMILMLSALILLSGCSNREKITLIQQLDGKEFAVPTGTAADKLVLSKFPNAKFKYFNTVLDAALAVKTGKADAAAYDEPILKNIAAKNSGLTVLPEMITIDNYGFAVQPDKLELKKNIDLVVSELKKNGIYNAMKLRWLPESGSPAAMPEIPSSGSKGVLKLGTAAVTEPFSFMDGSQKVVGLDIELAGYIAQKLDMKLEIINMDFGAMIPALLSGKVDMIAACITITEERAKKVLFSEPYYTGGIAALVKK
;
A
#
# COMPACT_ATOMS: atom_id res chain seq x y z
N MET A 1 64.96 -2.98 -3.95
CA MET A 1 63.95 -3.97 -3.49
C MET A 1 62.59 -3.35 -3.14
N THR A 2 62.52 -2.03 -2.91
CA THR A 2 61.33 -1.29 -2.44
C THR A 2 60.30 -0.97 -3.52
N ARG A 3 60.69 -0.85 -4.79
CA ARG A 3 59.79 -0.44 -5.89
C ARG A 3 58.83 -1.53 -6.37
N LYS A 4 59.15 -2.82 -6.16
CA LYS A 4 58.28 -3.96 -6.53
C LYS A 4 57.18 -4.24 -5.50
N ILE A 5 57.40 -3.87 -4.23
CA ILE A 5 56.43 -4.06 -3.14
C ILE A 5 55.29 -3.06 -3.27
N PHE A 6 55.59 -1.81 -3.68
CA PHE A 6 54.58 -0.76 -3.85
C PHE A 6 53.60 -1.04 -5.00
N THR A 7 54.07 -1.65 -6.10
CA THR A 7 53.21 -2.05 -7.23
C THR A 7 52.31 -3.23 -6.88
N LEU A 8 52.78 -4.16 -6.04
CA LEU A 8 52.01 -5.34 -5.63
C LEU A 8 50.87 -4.98 -4.67
N VAL A 9 51.10 -4.04 -3.73
CA VAL A 9 50.08 -3.58 -2.78
C VAL A 9 48.97 -2.79 -3.48
N ASN A 10 49.31 -1.91 -4.45
CA ASN A 10 48.30 -1.21 -5.25
C ASN A 10 47.50 -2.14 -6.18
N MET A 11 48.11 -3.23 -6.65
CA MET A 11 47.41 -4.23 -7.48
C MET A 11 46.42 -5.05 -6.65
N ILE A 12 46.71 -5.34 -5.37
CA ILE A 12 45.80 -6.03 -4.44
C ILE A 12 44.65 -5.12 -3.98
N LEU A 13 44.91 -3.81 -3.79
CA LEU A 13 43.87 -2.81 -3.50
C LEU A 13 42.93 -2.57 -4.70
N MET A 14 43.44 -2.63 -5.93
CA MET A 14 42.57 -2.61 -7.13
C MET A 14 41.80 -3.92 -7.35
N LEU A 15 42.37 -5.08 -6.98
CA LEU A 15 41.67 -6.37 -7.09
C LEU A 15 40.54 -6.51 -6.05
N SER A 16 40.71 -5.93 -4.86
CA SER A 16 39.66 -5.91 -3.82
C SER A 16 38.54 -4.90 -4.11
N ALA A 17 38.81 -3.86 -4.90
CA ALA A 17 37.78 -2.95 -5.41
C ALA A 17 36.93 -3.54 -6.55
N LEU A 18 37.43 -4.53 -7.29
CA LEU A 18 36.67 -5.18 -8.37
C LEU A 18 35.68 -6.27 -7.89
N ILE A 19 35.83 -6.78 -6.68
CA ILE A 19 34.93 -7.82 -6.12
C ILE A 19 33.65 -7.20 -5.52
N LEU A 20 33.57 -5.88 -5.39
CA LEU A 20 32.37 -5.17 -4.89
C LEU A 20 31.34 -4.82 -6.00
N LEU A 21 31.61 -5.19 -7.25
CA LEU A 21 30.72 -4.88 -8.40
C LEU A 21 29.81 -6.05 -8.82
N SER A 22 29.85 -7.20 -8.13
CA SER A 22 28.97 -8.35 -8.37
C SER A 22 27.64 -8.29 -7.62
N GLY A 23 27.13 -7.07 -7.36
CA GLY A 23 25.82 -6.86 -6.73
C GLY A 23 24.62 -7.07 -7.65
N CYS A 24 24.83 -7.23 -8.97
CA CYS A 24 23.79 -7.71 -9.88
C CYS A 24 23.72 -9.23 -9.81
N SER A 25 23.18 -9.76 -8.72
CA SER A 25 22.83 -11.18 -8.66
C SER A 25 21.80 -11.47 -9.75
N ASN A 26 22.13 -12.36 -10.69
CA ASN A 26 21.20 -12.84 -11.70
C ASN A 26 20.15 -13.70 -10.98
N ARG A 27 19.09 -13.07 -10.46
CA ARG A 27 18.01 -13.76 -9.73
C ARG A 27 17.23 -14.65 -10.69
N GLU A 28 16.81 -15.81 -10.21
CA GLU A 28 15.99 -16.75 -10.98
C GLU A 28 14.68 -16.09 -11.43
N LYS A 29 14.23 -16.45 -12.64
CA LYS A 29 12.94 -15.98 -13.15
C LYS A 29 11.79 -16.65 -12.40
N ILE A 30 10.92 -15.83 -11.83
CA ILE A 30 9.72 -16.27 -11.11
C ILE A 30 8.50 -16.03 -11.98
N THR A 31 7.74 -17.08 -12.25
CA THR A 31 6.50 -17.04 -13.04
C THR A 31 5.31 -17.69 -12.33
N LEU A 32 5.56 -18.46 -11.28
CA LEU A 32 4.57 -19.21 -10.52
C LEU A 32 4.72 -18.93 -9.02
N ILE A 33 3.59 -18.94 -8.31
CA ILE A 33 3.54 -18.63 -6.89
C ILE A 33 4.38 -19.60 -6.03
N GLN A 34 4.50 -20.86 -6.45
CA GLN A 34 5.23 -21.90 -5.73
C GLN A 34 6.74 -21.62 -5.68
N GLN A 35 7.26 -20.81 -6.61
CA GLN A 35 8.67 -20.42 -6.65
C GLN A 35 9.02 -19.34 -5.63
N LEU A 36 8.04 -18.84 -4.87
CA LEU A 36 8.24 -17.80 -3.86
C LEU A 36 8.70 -18.33 -2.49
N ASP A 37 8.67 -19.65 -2.26
CA ASP A 37 9.14 -20.17 -0.97
C ASP A 37 10.63 -19.89 -0.76
N GLY A 38 10.99 -19.43 0.44
CA GLY A 38 12.35 -19.05 0.79
C GLY A 38 12.89 -17.78 0.10
N LYS A 39 12.09 -17.11 -0.74
CA LYS A 39 12.50 -15.90 -1.47
C LYS A 39 12.50 -14.66 -0.57
N GLU A 40 13.25 -13.65 -1.02
CA GLU A 40 13.34 -12.35 -0.38
C GLU A 40 12.31 -11.37 -0.96
N PHE A 41 11.36 -10.97 -0.13
CA PHE A 41 10.29 -10.04 -0.45
C PHE A 41 10.64 -8.60 -0.07
N ALA A 42 10.35 -7.66 -0.97
CA ALA A 42 10.25 -6.25 -0.65
C ALA A 42 8.83 -5.92 -0.18
N VAL A 43 8.70 -5.30 0.99
CA VAL A 43 7.40 -4.92 1.57
C VAL A 43 7.43 -3.50 2.13
N PRO A 44 6.32 -2.74 2.12
CA PRO A 44 6.28 -1.44 2.77
C PRO A 44 6.22 -1.56 4.30
N THR A 45 6.97 -0.69 4.98
CA THR A 45 7.10 -0.67 6.44
C THR A 45 5.76 -0.34 7.12
N GLY A 46 5.46 -1.04 8.22
CA GLY A 46 4.24 -0.80 9.01
C GLY A 46 2.96 -1.44 8.45
N THR A 47 3.06 -2.14 7.32
CA THR A 47 1.93 -2.87 6.70
C THR A 47 1.78 -4.27 7.30
N ALA A 48 0.75 -5.02 6.89
CA ALA A 48 0.57 -6.41 7.28
C ALA A 48 1.15 -7.40 6.26
N ALA A 49 1.78 -6.91 5.19
CA ALA A 49 2.16 -7.72 4.04
C ALA A 49 3.12 -8.85 4.40
N ASP A 50 4.09 -8.60 5.28
CA ASP A 50 5.05 -9.64 5.72
C ASP A 50 4.37 -10.79 6.46
N LYS A 51 3.48 -10.49 7.42
CA LYS A 51 2.71 -11.50 8.16
C LYS A 51 1.80 -12.31 7.24
N LEU A 52 1.17 -11.65 6.26
CA LEU A 52 0.31 -12.29 5.27
C LEU A 52 1.10 -13.12 4.23
N VAL A 53 2.35 -12.74 3.94
CA VAL A 53 3.28 -13.58 3.17
C VAL A 53 3.66 -14.81 3.99
N LEU A 54 4.04 -14.63 5.26
CA LEU A 54 4.46 -15.71 6.16
C LEU A 54 3.36 -16.76 6.39
N SER A 55 2.07 -16.40 6.29
CA SER A 55 0.99 -17.39 6.41
C SER A 55 0.95 -18.41 5.26
N LYS A 56 1.58 -18.12 4.11
CA LYS A 56 1.70 -19.04 2.96
C LYS A 56 3.14 -19.51 2.73
N PHE A 57 4.12 -18.64 2.96
CA PHE A 57 5.55 -18.88 2.74
C PHE A 57 6.33 -18.66 4.05
N PRO A 58 6.36 -19.65 4.95
CA PRO A 58 6.95 -19.49 6.27
C PRO A 58 8.47 -19.23 6.26
N ASN A 59 9.14 -19.55 5.14
CA ASN A 59 10.58 -19.32 4.95
C ASN A 59 10.92 -17.99 4.26
N ALA A 60 9.91 -17.15 3.98
CA ALA A 60 10.11 -15.87 3.32
C ALA A 60 11.02 -14.93 4.13
N LYS A 61 11.86 -14.16 3.43
CA LYS A 61 12.74 -13.13 3.99
C LYS A 61 12.23 -11.76 3.57
N PHE A 62 12.52 -10.72 4.32
CA PHE A 62 11.95 -9.39 4.07
C PHE A 62 13.00 -8.29 4.00
N LYS A 63 12.79 -7.37 3.05
CA LYS A 63 13.39 -6.05 2.97
C LYS A 63 12.28 -5.01 3.05
N TYR A 64 12.46 -4.06 3.94
CA TYR A 64 11.46 -3.05 4.24
C TYR A 64 11.75 -1.75 3.49
N PHE A 65 10.71 -1.17 2.91
CA PHE A 65 10.77 0.08 2.15
C PHE A 65 9.74 1.08 2.68
N ASN A 66 9.92 2.36 2.38
CA ASN A 66 8.97 3.38 2.81
C ASN A 66 7.69 3.37 1.97
N THR A 67 7.82 3.12 0.66
CA THR A 67 6.68 3.07 -0.26
C THR A 67 6.61 1.73 -1.01
N VAL A 68 5.41 1.40 -1.48
CA VAL A 68 5.19 0.24 -2.37
C VAL A 68 5.91 0.40 -3.72
N LEU A 69 6.04 1.63 -4.22
CA LEU A 69 6.79 1.90 -5.44
C LEU A 69 8.28 1.56 -5.24
N ASP A 70 8.87 1.98 -4.12
CA ASP A 70 10.26 1.62 -3.80
C ASP A 70 10.46 0.11 -3.68
N ALA A 71 9.51 -0.59 -3.06
CA ALA A 71 9.52 -2.05 -2.97
C ALA A 71 9.48 -2.70 -4.37
N ALA A 72 8.61 -2.23 -5.26
CA ALA A 72 8.53 -2.73 -6.63
C ALA A 72 9.79 -2.40 -7.46
N LEU A 73 10.37 -1.22 -7.29
CA LEU A 73 11.62 -0.82 -7.93
C LEU A 73 12.82 -1.62 -7.42
N ALA A 74 12.81 -2.04 -6.15
CA ALA A 74 13.80 -2.96 -5.61
C ALA A 74 13.79 -4.30 -6.35
N VAL A 75 12.61 -4.82 -6.71
CA VAL A 75 12.48 -6.03 -7.54
C VAL A 75 13.02 -5.78 -8.95
N LYS A 76 12.62 -4.66 -9.58
CA LYS A 76 13.08 -4.29 -10.93
C LYS A 76 14.61 -4.25 -11.04
N THR A 77 15.26 -3.75 -9.99
CA THR A 77 16.72 -3.62 -9.89
C THR A 77 17.42 -4.85 -9.31
N GLY A 78 16.70 -5.94 -9.00
CA GLY A 78 17.27 -7.19 -8.48
C GLY A 78 17.70 -7.13 -7.00
N LYS A 79 17.24 -6.15 -6.23
CA LYS A 79 17.49 -6.05 -4.78
C LYS A 79 16.61 -6.97 -3.95
N ALA A 80 15.49 -7.45 -4.50
CA ALA A 80 14.58 -8.43 -3.92
C ALA A 80 14.05 -9.36 -5.03
N ASP A 81 13.54 -10.54 -4.69
CA ASP A 81 12.97 -11.51 -5.63
C ASP A 81 11.55 -11.13 -6.06
N ALA A 82 10.75 -10.65 -5.10
CA ALA A 82 9.37 -10.25 -5.30
C ALA A 82 9.02 -9.05 -4.40
N ALA A 83 7.99 -8.30 -4.76
CA ALA A 83 7.35 -7.33 -3.87
C ALA A 83 5.99 -7.90 -3.51
N ALA A 84 5.63 -7.88 -2.21
CA ALA A 84 4.33 -8.34 -1.75
C ALA A 84 3.53 -7.17 -1.21
N TYR A 85 2.37 -6.94 -1.82
CA TYR A 85 1.44 -5.89 -1.42
C TYR A 85 0.06 -6.10 -2.06
N ASP A 86 -0.86 -5.17 -1.80
CA ASP A 86 -2.22 -5.16 -2.33
C ASP A 86 -2.23 -5.27 -3.86
N GLU A 87 -2.97 -6.26 -4.37
CA GLU A 87 -3.01 -6.63 -5.78
C GLU A 87 -3.32 -5.47 -6.74
N PRO A 88 -4.33 -4.61 -6.48
CA PRO A 88 -4.64 -3.53 -7.42
C PRO A 88 -3.54 -2.48 -7.50
N ILE A 89 -2.84 -2.24 -6.38
CA ILE A 89 -1.73 -1.30 -6.30
C ILE A 89 -0.53 -1.86 -7.08
N LEU A 90 -0.21 -3.13 -6.89
CA LEU A 90 0.85 -3.79 -7.65
C LEU A 90 0.55 -3.82 -9.16
N LYS A 91 -0.70 -4.05 -9.55
CA LYS A 91 -1.12 -3.99 -10.97
C LYS A 91 -0.95 -2.60 -11.54
N ASN A 92 -1.38 -1.56 -10.82
CA ASN A 92 -1.19 -0.16 -11.23
C ASN A 92 0.32 0.17 -11.40
N ILE A 93 1.16 -0.25 -10.46
CA ILE A 93 2.61 -0.05 -10.53
C ILE A 93 3.21 -0.77 -11.74
N ALA A 94 2.86 -2.04 -11.95
CA ALA A 94 3.36 -2.83 -13.07
C ALA A 94 2.93 -2.26 -14.43
N ALA A 95 1.71 -1.73 -14.54
CA ALA A 95 1.23 -1.06 -15.75
C ALA A 95 2.06 0.19 -16.12
N LYS A 96 2.55 0.92 -15.11
CA LYS A 96 3.37 2.13 -15.29
C LYS A 96 4.87 1.86 -15.35
N ASN A 97 5.31 0.63 -15.05
CA ASN A 97 6.72 0.28 -14.96
C ASN A 97 7.05 -0.97 -15.79
N SER A 98 7.61 -0.76 -16.99
CA SER A 98 8.09 -1.85 -17.84
C SER A 98 9.09 -2.76 -17.11
N GLY A 99 9.07 -4.05 -17.45
CA GLY A 99 9.92 -5.07 -16.83
C GLY A 99 9.39 -5.63 -15.50
N LEU A 100 8.23 -5.19 -15.02
CA LEU A 100 7.55 -5.76 -13.87
C LEU A 100 6.22 -6.41 -14.26
N THR A 101 5.80 -7.43 -13.52
CA THR A 101 4.50 -8.10 -13.68
C THR A 101 3.99 -8.58 -12.33
N VAL A 102 2.67 -8.68 -12.17
CA VAL A 102 2.04 -9.31 -11.02
C VAL A 102 1.76 -10.77 -11.36
N LEU A 103 2.03 -11.69 -10.42
CA LEU A 103 1.65 -13.09 -10.59
C LEU A 103 0.12 -13.22 -10.61
N PRO A 104 -0.45 -14.11 -11.45
CA PRO A 104 -1.90 -14.28 -11.54
C PRO A 104 -2.56 -14.77 -10.25
N GLU A 105 -1.87 -15.62 -9.48
CA GLU A 105 -2.36 -16.13 -8.20
C GLU A 105 -1.97 -15.17 -7.06
N MET A 106 -2.93 -14.82 -6.21
CA MET A 106 -2.66 -14.07 -4.98
C MET A 106 -2.04 -14.95 -3.90
N ILE A 107 -1.24 -14.33 -3.04
CA ILE A 107 -0.68 -14.97 -1.85
C ILE A 107 -1.81 -15.28 -0.86
N THR A 108 -2.67 -14.30 -0.60
CA THR A 108 -3.84 -14.47 0.26
C THR A 108 -4.92 -13.45 -0.11
N ILE A 109 -6.14 -13.70 0.37
CA ILE A 109 -7.28 -12.78 0.28
C ILE A 109 -7.42 -12.07 1.61
N ASP A 110 -7.72 -10.77 1.56
CA ASP A 110 -7.97 -9.96 2.75
C ASP A 110 -9.08 -8.93 2.51
N ASN A 111 -9.38 -8.12 3.52
CA ASN A 111 -10.43 -7.11 3.44
C ASN A 111 -9.94 -5.77 3.98
N TYR A 112 -10.34 -4.69 3.31
CA TYR A 112 -10.01 -3.32 3.71
C TYR A 112 -11.19 -2.67 4.40
N GLY A 113 -10.89 -1.91 5.46
CA GLY A 113 -11.88 -1.19 6.25
C GLY A 113 -11.38 0.20 6.63
N PHE A 114 -12.30 1.08 7.00
CA PHE A 114 -11.94 2.27 7.77
C PHE A 114 -11.70 1.84 9.21
N ALA A 115 -10.81 2.52 9.92
CA ALA A 115 -10.67 2.35 11.35
C ALA A 115 -10.95 3.65 12.10
N VAL A 116 -11.61 3.51 13.26
CA VAL A 116 -11.90 4.58 14.21
C VAL A 116 -11.42 4.17 15.61
N GLN A 117 -11.35 5.11 16.56
CA GLN A 117 -11.03 4.75 17.94
C GLN A 117 -12.11 3.81 18.53
N PRO A 118 -11.75 2.93 19.49
CA PRO A 118 -12.69 1.96 20.07
C PRO A 118 -13.98 2.55 20.66
N ASP A 119 -13.94 3.79 21.16
CA ASP A 119 -15.09 4.49 21.75
C ASP A 119 -15.99 5.19 20.70
N LYS A 120 -15.58 5.27 19.43
CA LYS A 120 -16.30 5.97 18.35
C LYS A 120 -17.29 5.06 17.61
N LEU A 121 -18.14 4.37 18.37
CA LEU A 121 -19.16 3.46 17.83
C LEU A 121 -20.11 4.15 16.84
N GLU A 122 -20.53 5.38 17.13
CA GLU A 122 -21.43 6.13 16.25
C GLU A 122 -20.75 6.54 14.93
N LEU A 123 -19.45 6.86 14.96
CA LEU A 123 -18.71 7.14 13.72
C LEU A 123 -18.58 5.87 12.87
N LYS A 124 -18.25 4.71 13.47
CA LYS A 124 -18.23 3.41 12.77
C LYS A 124 -19.59 3.13 12.12
N LYS A 125 -20.69 3.25 12.86
CA LYS A 125 -22.05 3.01 12.33
C LYS A 125 -22.35 3.91 11.13
N ASN A 126 -22.01 5.19 11.20
CA ASN A 126 -22.20 6.11 10.08
C ASN A 126 -21.36 5.72 8.85
N ILE A 127 -20.11 5.29 9.05
CA ILE A 127 -19.28 4.76 7.97
C ILE A 127 -19.95 3.55 7.31
N ASP A 128 -20.38 2.57 8.10
CA ASP A 128 -21.03 1.35 7.60
C ASP A 128 -22.32 1.67 6.83
N LEU A 129 -23.13 2.59 7.35
CA LEU A 129 -24.36 3.06 6.71
C LEU A 129 -24.07 3.70 5.35
N VAL A 130 -23.10 4.61 5.27
CA VAL A 130 -22.71 5.26 4.01
C VAL A 130 -22.20 4.24 3.00
N VAL A 131 -21.30 3.33 3.40
CA VAL A 131 -20.80 2.27 2.51
C VAL A 131 -21.96 1.40 2.00
N SER A 132 -22.92 1.05 2.86
CA SER A 132 -24.10 0.26 2.49
C SER A 132 -25.00 1.01 1.50
N GLU A 133 -25.28 2.29 1.75
CA GLU A 133 -26.09 3.15 0.88
C GLU A 133 -25.45 3.29 -0.51
N LEU A 134 -24.14 3.57 -0.57
CA LEU A 134 -23.38 3.71 -1.83
C LEU A 134 -23.33 2.40 -2.63
N LYS A 135 -23.26 1.25 -1.95
CA LYS A 135 -23.34 -0.06 -2.62
C LYS A 135 -24.74 -0.30 -3.22
N LYS A 136 -25.81 0.04 -2.49
CA LYS A 136 -27.20 -0.17 -2.93
C LYS A 136 -27.60 0.73 -4.10
N ASN A 137 -27.15 1.99 -4.09
CA ASN A 137 -27.53 2.97 -5.13
C ASN A 137 -26.60 2.97 -6.36
N GLY A 138 -25.58 2.10 -6.39
CA GLY A 138 -24.67 1.94 -7.52
C GLY A 138 -23.51 2.94 -7.58
N ILE A 139 -23.48 3.96 -6.72
CA ILE A 139 -22.38 4.94 -6.67
C ILE A 139 -21.06 4.24 -6.35
N TYR A 140 -21.04 3.29 -5.42
CA TYR A 140 -19.84 2.52 -5.10
C TYR A 140 -19.29 1.75 -6.31
N ASN A 141 -20.16 1.23 -7.20
CA ASN A 141 -19.70 0.59 -8.42
C ASN A 141 -19.10 1.60 -9.40
N ALA A 142 -19.70 2.79 -9.54
CA ALA A 142 -19.12 3.87 -10.32
C ALA A 142 -17.75 4.32 -9.76
N MET A 143 -17.60 4.37 -8.43
CA MET A 143 -16.33 4.62 -7.75
C MET A 143 -15.28 3.58 -8.12
N LYS A 144 -15.61 2.29 -8.01
CA LYS A 144 -14.68 1.22 -8.39
C LYS A 144 -14.24 1.34 -9.84
N LEU A 145 -15.15 1.57 -10.79
CA LEU A 145 -14.80 1.71 -12.21
C LEU A 145 -13.90 2.94 -12.45
N ARG A 146 -14.12 4.03 -11.70
CA ARG A 146 -13.31 5.25 -11.78
C ARG A 146 -11.88 5.03 -11.31
N TRP A 147 -11.70 4.36 -10.17
CA TRP A 147 -10.41 4.20 -9.50
C TRP A 147 -9.65 2.94 -9.92
N LEU A 148 -10.36 1.90 -10.31
CA LEU A 148 -9.82 0.59 -10.67
C LEU A 148 -10.30 0.20 -12.08
N PRO A 149 -10.00 1.00 -13.11
CA PRO A 149 -10.42 0.67 -14.47
C PRO A 149 -9.68 -0.57 -14.98
N GLU A 150 -10.32 -1.36 -15.84
CA GLU A 150 -9.67 -2.53 -16.48
C GLU A 150 -8.46 -2.13 -17.33
N SER A 151 -8.47 -0.91 -17.87
CA SER A 151 -7.37 -0.33 -18.63
C SER A 151 -7.31 1.19 -18.47
N GLY A 152 -6.12 1.76 -18.62
CA GLY A 152 -5.90 3.20 -18.48
C GLY A 152 -5.53 3.63 -17.06
N SER A 153 -5.70 4.92 -16.77
CA SER A 153 -5.43 5.52 -15.45
C SER A 153 -6.73 5.85 -14.74
N PRO A 154 -6.73 5.98 -13.40
CA PRO A 154 -7.89 6.45 -12.66
C PRO A 154 -8.42 7.79 -13.21
N ALA A 155 -9.74 7.94 -13.26
CA ALA A 155 -10.38 9.20 -13.65
C ALA A 155 -10.44 10.20 -12.49
N ALA A 156 -10.71 11.48 -12.80
CA ALA A 156 -10.75 12.56 -11.81
C ALA A 156 -11.80 12.30 -10.72
N MET A 157 -11.42 12.58 -9.46
CA MET A 157 -12.35 12.51 -8.32
C MET A 157 -13.50 13.50 -8.52
N PRO A 158 -14.77 13.09 -8.32
CA PRO A 158 -15.88 14.02 -8.33
C PRO A 158 -15.80 14.98 -7.15
N GLU A 159 -16.34 16.18 -7.32
CA GLU A 159 -16.60 17.08 -6.20
C GLU A 159 -17.72 16.50 -5.34
N ILE A 160 -17.48 16.37 -4.04
CA ILE A 160 -18.47 15.89 -3.07
C ILE A 160 -18.83 17.08 -2.16
N PRO A 161 -19.97 17.75 -2.39
CA PRO A 161 -20.33 18.94 -1.64
C PRO A 161 -20.62 18.61 -0.19
N SER A 162 -20.08 19.41 0.74
CA SER A 162 -20.44 19.39 2.16
C SER A 162 -20.49 20.82 2.67
N SER A 163 -21.53 21.18 3.45
CA SER A 163 -21.61 22.51 4.04
C SER A 163 -20.63 22.68 5.21
N GLY A 164 -20.29 21.56 5.87
CA GLY A 164 -19.39 21.54 7.01
C GLY A 164 -19.96 22.19 8.26
N SER A 165 -21.28 22.39 8.34
CA SER A 165 -21.92 23.08 9.46
C SER A 165 -21.72 22.39 10.80
N LYS A 166 -21.44 21.08 10.80
CA LYS A 166 -21.18 20.25 12.00
C LYS A 166 -19.70 20.06 12.32
N GLY A 167 -18.82 20.86 11.73
CA GLY A 167 -17.38 20.88 12.06
C GLY A 167 -16.50 20.15 11.06
N VAL A 168 -15.37 19.62 11.54
CA VAL A 168 -14.32 19.01 10.70
C VAL A 168 -14.16 17.53 11.06
N LEU A 169 -14.14 16.68 10.04
CA LEU A 169 -13.83 15.26 10.14
C LEU A 169 -12.42 15.03 9.60
N LYS A 170 -11.49 14.63 10.46
CA LYS A 170 -10.08 14.41 10.11
C LYS A 170 -9.84 12.97 9.70
N LEU A 171 -9.49 12.76 8.43
CA LEU A 171 -9.04 11.48 7.89
C LEU A 171 -7.52 11.41 7.91
N GLY A 172 -6.96 10.43 8.62
CA GLY A 172 -5.57 10.03 8.45
C GLY A 172 -5.41 9.06 7.29
N THR A 173 -4.44 9.31 6.41
CA THR A 173 -4.17 8.45 5.26
C THR A 173 -2.68 8.42 4.90
N ALA A 174 -2.29 7.47 4.08
CA ALA A 174 -0.97 7.40 3.44
C ALA A 174 -1.15 7.57 1.92
N ALA A 175 -0.83 8.75 1.40
CA ALA A 175 -1.05 9.13 0.00
C ALA A 175 -0.01 8.56 -0.98
N VAL A 176 0.32 7.27 -0.82
CA VAL A 176 1.29 6.52 -1.63
C VAL A 176 0.74 5.16 -2.10
N THR A 177 -0.58 4.96 -2.00
CA THR A 177 -1.28 3.69 -2.26
C THR A 177 -2.25 3.81 -3.45
N GLU A 178 -1.78 4.39 -4.56
CA GLU A 178 -2.60 4.54 -5.78
C GLU A 178 -3.14 3.18 -6.26
N PRO A 179 -4.47 3.02 -6.46
CA PRO A 179 -5.48 4.09 -6.64
C PRO A 179 -6.39 4.38 -5.42
N PHE A 180 -6.04 3.89 -4.23
CA PHE A 180 -6.87 4.03 -3.03
C PHE A 180 -6.68 5.37 -2.32
N SER A 181 -5.44 5.77 -2.07
CA SER A 181 -5.06 7.07 -1.51
C SER A 181 -3.73 7.51 -2.09
N PHE A 182 -3.72 8.58 -2.87
CA PHE A 182 -2.51 9.05 -3.55
C PHE A 182 -2.57 10.54 -3.88
N MET A 183 -1.42 11.16 -4.11
CA MET A 183 -1.36 12.52 -4.64
C MET A 183 -1.51 12.50 -6.16
N ASP A 184 -2.48 13.24 -6.70
CA ASP A 184 -2.61 13.44 -8.13
C ASP A 184 -1.58 14.46 -8.68
N GLY A 185 -1.60 14.68 -10.00
CA GLY A 185 -0.71 15.65 -10.65
C GLY A 185 -0.89 17.09 -10.19
N SER A 186 -1.98 17.41 -9.48
CA SER A 186 -2.23 18.72 -8.88
C SER A 186 -1.81 18.81 -7.41
N GLN A 187 -1.15 17.78 -6.89
CA GLN A 187 -0.77 17.63 -5.48
C GLN A 187 -1.97 17.55 -4.51
N LYS A 188 -3.15 17.17 -5.01
CA LYS A 188 -4.30 16.85 -4.15
C LYS A 188 -4.29 15.38 -3.78
N VAL A 189 -4.62 15.08 -2.52
CA VAL A 189 -4.82 13.70 -2.09
C VAL A 189 -6.20 13.25 -2.58
N VAL A 190 -6.21 12.21 -3.40
CA VAL A 190 -7.39 11.63 -4.05
C VAL A 190 -7.34 10.10 -3.99
N GLY A 191 -8.41 9.44 -4.42
CA GLY A 191 -8.48 7.99 -4.52
C GLY A 191 -9.80 7.43 -4.01
N LEU A 192 -9.95 6.11 -4.11
CA LEU A 192 -11.17 5.41 -3.68
C LEU A 192 -11.50 5.68 -2.20
N ASP A 193 -10.50 5.67 -1.32
CA ASP A 193 -10.69 5.88 0.11
C ASP A 193 -11.07 7.33 0.41
N ILE A 194 -10.49 8.27 -0.34
CA ILE A 194 -10.73 9.70 -0.20
C ILE A 194 -12.13 10.06 -0.68
N GLU A 195 -12.55 9.51 -1.81
CA GLU A 195 -13.90 9.71 -2.33
C GLU A 195 -14.94 9.13 -1.35
N LEU A 196 -14.68 7.93 -0.81
CA LEU A 196 -15.56 7.32 0.19
C LEU A 196 -15.62 8.16 1.48
N ALA A 197 -14.48 8.67 1.95
CA ALA A 197 -14.42 9.60 3.08
C ALA A 197 -15.17 10.92 2.81
N GLY A 198 -15.18 11.40 1.57
CA GLY A 198 -15.97 12.56 1.15
C GLY A 198 -17.47 12.33 1.35
N TYR A 199 -17.99 11.17 0.94
CA TYR A 199 -19.40 10.82 1.16
C TYR A 199 -19.72 10.65 2.66
N ILE A 200 -18.78 10.11 3.44
CA ILE A 200 -18.94 10.03 4.91
C ILE A 200 -19.04 11.43 5.52
N ALA A 201 -18.14 12.34 5.15
CA ALA A 201 -18.16 13.72 5.63
C ALA A 201 -19.43 14.46 5.20
N GLN A 202 -19.89 14.27 3.95
CA GLN A 202 -21.15 14.83 3.45
C GLN A 202 -22.36 14.34 4.28
N LYS A 203 -22.45 13.03 4.55
CA LYS A 203 -23.53 12.45 5.36
C LYS A 203 -23.59 13.06 6.77
N LEU A 204 -22.41 13.33 7.34
CA LEU A 204 -22.26 13.93 8.65
C LEU A 204 -22.39 15.46 8.64
N ASP A 205 -22.51 16.07 7.45
CA ASP A 205 -22.46 17.52 7.24
C ASP A 205 -21.22 18.18 7.87
N MET A 206 -20.09 17.50 7.74
CA MET A 206 -18.78 17.92 8.22
C MET A 206 -17.85 18.19 7.04
N LYS A 207 -16.89 19.10 7.23
CA LYS A 207 -15.81 19.32 6.26
C LYS A 207 -14.77 18.21 6.42
N LEU A 208 -14.40 17.56 5.33
CA LEU A 208 -13.31 16.59 5.35
C LEU A 208 -11.96 17.32 5.37
N GLU A 209 -11.12 17.00 6.34
CA GLU A 209 -9.70 17.39 6.38
C GLU A 209 -8.85 16.13 6.22
N ILE A 210 -7.96 16.12 5.22
CA ILE A 210 -7.09 14.98 4.94
C ILE A 210 -5.72 15.23 5.54
N ILE A 211 -5.28 14.32 6.41
CA ILE A 211 -3.98 14.36 7.07
C ILE A 211 -3.12 13.22 6.51
N ASN A 212 -2.27 13.56 5.55
CA ASN A 212 -1.32 12.63 4.96
C ASN A 212 -0.16 12.32 5.94
N MET A 213 0.19 11.05 6.09
CA MET A 213 1.26 10.57 6.98
C MET A 213 1.81 9.22 6.51
N ASP A 214 2.88 8.76 7.16
CA ASP A 214 3.39 7.40 6.94
C ASP A 214 2.37 6.36 7.40
N PHE A 215 2.24 5.25 6.66
CA PHE A 215 1.26 4.20 6.94
C PHE A 215 1.37 3.66 8.38
N GLY A 216 2.59 3.43 8.86
CA GLY A 216 2.84 2.95 10.23
C GLY A 216 2.43 3.94 11.34
N ALA A 217 2.26 5.23 11.01
CA ALA A 217 1.85 6.26 11.97
C ALA A 217 0.32 6.40 12.10
N MET A 218 -0.47 5.78 11.21
CA MET A 218 -1.93 5.98 11.17
C MET A 218 -2.64 5.48 12.43
N ILE A 219 -2.36 4.25 12.90
CA ILE A 219 -2.98 3.72 14.12
C ILE A 219 -2.58 4.54 15.36
N PRO A 220 -1.28 4.87 15.59
CA PRO A 220 -0.90 5.78 16.66
C PRO A 220 -1.60 7.15 16.58
N ALA A 221 -1.67 7.75 15.39
CA ALA A 221 -2.36 9.03 15.19
C ALA A 221 -3.85 8.94 15.55
N LEU A 222 -4.51 7.87 15.12
CA LEU A 222 -5.90 7.59 15.46
C LEU A 222 -6.08 7.47 16.97
N LEU A 223 -5.27 6.63 17.64
CA LEU A 223 -5.39 6.40 19.09
C LEU A 223 -5.08 7.66 19.92
N SER A 224 -4.21 8.55 19.42
CA SER A 224 -3.91 9.82 20.08
C SER A 224 -4.99 10.91 19.90
N GLY A 225 -5.98 10.68 19.02
CA GLY A 225 -6.99 11.68 18.67
C GLY A 225 -6.51 12.75 17.69
N LYS A 226 -5.36 12.55 17.04
CA LYS A 226 -4.87 13.45 15.98
C LYS A 226 -5.78 13.42 14.75
N VAL A 227 -6.39 12.27 14.48
CA VAL A 227 -7.37 12.03 13.40
C VAL A 227 -8.57 11.27 13.97
N ASP A 228 -9.73 11.44 13.34
CA ASP A 228 -11.00 10.84 13.76
C ASP A 228 -11.21 9.45 13.16
N MET A 229 -10.72 9.26 11.93
CA MET A 229 -10.76 8.00 11.20
C MET A 229 -9.50 7.83 10.34
N ILE A 230 -9.18 6.59 9.97
CA ILE A 230 -8.09 6.29 9.04
C ILE A 230 -8.56 5.36 7.92
N ALA A 231 -8.03 5.61 6.72
CA ALA A 231 -8.16 4.74 5.55
C ALA A 231 -6.97 4.96 4.61
N ALA A 232 -6.43 3.86 4.09
CA ALA A 232 -5.39 3.80 3.07
C ALA A 232 -5.25 2.32 2.66
N CYS A 233 -6.32 1.72 2.14
CA CYS A 233 -6.46 0.26 1.93
C CYS A 233 -6.01 -0.58 3.13
N ILE A 234 -6.30 -0.11 4.35
CA ILE A 234 -5.79 -0.75 5.56
C ILE A 234 -6.47 -2.11 5.78
N THR A 235 -5.69 -3.18 5.69
CA THR A 235 -6.16 -4.54 5.96
C THR A 235 -6.71 -4.69 7.38
N ILE A 236 -7.92 -5.24 7.48
CA ILE A 236 -8.53 -5.69 8.73
C ILE A 236 -7.79 -6.95 9.19
N THR A 237 -7.09 -6.85 10.32
CA THR A 237 -6.43 -8.00 10.96
C THR A 237 -6.85 -8.11 12.41
N GLU A 238 -6.80 -9.31 12.98
CA GLU A 238 -7.11 -9.53 14.41
C GLU A 238 -6.23 -8.66 15.32
N GLU A 239 -4.94 -8.53 14.99
CA GLU A 239 -4.01 -7.70 15.76
C GLU A 239 -4.42 -6.23 15.79
N ARG A 240 -4.84 -5.68 14.64
CA ARG A 240 -5.29 -4.29 14.55
C ARG A 240 -6.66 -4.13 15.21
N ALA A 241 -7.57 -5.08 15.03
CA ALA A 241 -8.91 -5.06 15.62
C ALA A 241 -8.91 -5.11 17.16
N LYS A 242 -7.82 -5.59 17.78
CA LYS A 242 -7.60 -5.48 19.24
C LYS A 242 -7.31 -4.06 19.71
N LYS A 243 -6.90 -3.16 18.80
CA LYS A 243 -6.48 -1.79 19.12
C LYS A 243 -7.49 -0.74 18.66
N VAL A 244 -8.10 -0.96 17.50
CA VAL A 244 -9.00 -0.01 16.84
C VAL A 244 -10.28 -0.71 16.41
N LEU A 245 -11.33 0.07 16.18
CA LEU A 245 -12.60 -0.43 15.68
C LEU A 245 -12.66 -0.26 14.17
N PHE A 246 -12.74 -1.36 13.44
CA PHE A 246 -12.91 -1.34 11.98
C PHE A 246 -14.38 -1.20 11.59
N SER A 247 -14.65 -0.51 10.48
CA SER A 247 -15.90 -0.60 9.73
C SER A 247 -16.11 -2.01 9.17
N GLU A 248 -17.31 -2.28 8.67
CA GLU A 248 -17.52 -3.37 7.72
C GLU A 248 -16.59 -3.20 6.50
N PRO A 249 -16.19 -4.32 5.86
CA PRO A 249 -15.26 -4.25 4.75
C PRO A 249 -15.89 -3.53 3.54
N TYR A 250 -15.22 -2.48 3.08
CA TYR A 250 -15.66 -1.76 1.88
C TYR A 250 -15.06 -2.37 0.62
N TYR A 251 -13.94 -3.07 0.70
CA TYR A 251 -13.28 -3.72 -0.43
C TYR A 251 -12.69 -5.07 0.02
N THR A 252 -12.88 -6.12 -0.80
CA THR A 252 -12.23 -7.42 -0.63
C THR A 252 -11.07 -7.47 -1.62
N GLY A 253 -9.85 -7.52 -1.08
CA GLY A 253 -8.62 -7.46 -1.83
C GLY A 253 -7.78 -8.71 -1.62
N GLY A 254 -6.47 -8.52 -1.65
CA GLY A 254 -5.54 -9.58 -1.36
C GLY A 254 -4.10 -9.14 -1.62
N ILE A 255 -3.18 -9.83 -0.97
CA ILE A 255 -1.76 -9.64 -1.20
C ILE A 255 -1.37 -10.46 -2.43
N ALA A 256 -0.79 -9.81 -3.42
CA ALA A 256 -0.19 -10.45 -4.58
C ALA A 256 1.34 -10.30 -4.56
N ALA A 257 2.00 -11.01 -5.47
CA ALA A 257 3.43 -10.88 -5.70
C ALA A 257 3.70 -10.16 -7.02
N LEU A 258 4.46 -9.08 -6.98
CA LEU A 258 5.05 -8.43 -8.14
C LEU A 258 6.47 -8.92 -8.33
N VAL A 259 6.79 -9.37 -9.54
CA VAL A 259 8.08 -9.95 -9.93
C VAL A 259 8.63 -9.26 -11.17
N LYS A 260 9.92 -9.48 -11.44
CA LYS A 260 10.54 -9.05 -12.70
C LYS A 260 10.05 -9.94 -13.85
N LYS A 261 9.73 -9.34 -15.01
CA LYS A 261 9.32 -10.05 -16.24
C LYS A 261 10.43 -10.93 -16.83
#